data_AF-A0A938JM54-F1
#
_entry.id   AF-A0A938JM54-F1
#
_cell.length_a   1.000
_cell.length_b   1.000
_cell.length_c   1.000
_cell.angle_alpha   90.00
_cell.angle_beta   90.00
_cell.angle_gamma   90.00
#
_symmetry.space_group_name_H-M   'P 1'
#
loop_
_entity.id
_entity.type
_entity.pdbx_description
1 polymer ?
#
loop_
_entity_poly.entity_id
_entity_poly.type
_entity_poly.pdbx_seq_one_letter_code
_entity_poly.pdbx_strand_id
1 'polypeptide(L)' 'MSTNTTSVLCKTAVQYRRRKPQYGPYYQCIEDNFEEFKRSYEKKFSQKYGYLRSHIEKVIYQYLDC' A
#
# COMPACT_ATOMS: atom_id res chain seq x y z
N MET A 1 36.87 14.70 43.36
CA MET A 1 37.32 14.11 42.07
C MET A 1 36.08 13.63 41.36
N SER A 2 35.59 14.43 40.41
CA SER A 2 34.30 14.25 39.74
C SER A 2 34.27 12.98 38.89
N THR A 3 33.23 12.16 39.07
CA THR A 3 32.97 10.99 38.23
C THR A 3 32.31 11.44 36.93
N ASN A 4 32.97 11.19 35.81
CA ASN A 4 32.47 11.52 34.48
C ASN A 4 31.27 10.62 34.14
N THR A 5 30.07 11.12 34.38
CA THR A 5 28.83 10.55 33.85
C THR A 5 28.75 10.88 32.37
N THR A 6 29.43 10.08 31.54
CA THR A 6 29.26 10.11 30.09
C THR A 6 27.87 9.55 29.76
N SER A 7 26.91 10.44 29.55
CA SER A 7 25.60 10.08 29.02
C SER A 7 25.76 9.55 27.60
N VAL A 8 25.77 8.23 27.47
CA VAL A 8 25.63 7.55 26.19
C VAL A 8 24.26 7.95 25.64
N LEU A 9 24.26 8.80 24.62
CA LEU A 9 23.08 9.16 23.85
C LEU A 9 22.62 7.90 23.10
N CYS A 10 21.88 7.02 23.78
CA CYS A 10 21.24 5.87 23.17
C CYS A 10 20.17 6.41 22.22
N LYS A 11 20.53 6.48 20.93
CA LYS A 11 19.59 6.70 19.84
C LYS A 11 18.53 5.61 19.98
N THR A 12 17.35 5.97 20.46
CA THR A 12 16.25 5.02 20.66
C THR A 12 15.99 4.36 19.32
N ALA A 13 16.32 3.06 19.22
CA ALA A 13 16.10 2.30 18.01
C ALA A 13 14.60 2.39 17.69
N VAL A 14 14.24 3.01 16.56
CA VAL A 14 12.85 3.13 16.14
C VAL A 14 12.35 1.71 15.90
N GLN A 15 11.56 1.20 16.85
CA GLN A 15 10.96 -0.12 16.72
C GLN A 15 10.08 -0.12 15.48
N TYR A 16 10.40 -0.99 14.52
CA TYR A 16 9.58 -1.14 13.33
C TYR A 16 8.16 -1.50 13.73
N ARG A 17 7.19 -0.69 13.30
CA ARG A 17 5.76 -0.98 13.43
C ARG A 17 5.27 -1.51 12.09
N ARG A 18 4.59 -2.66 12.12
CA ARG A 18 3.91 -3.19 10.93
C ARG A 18 2.96 -2.13 10.39
N ARG A 19 3.08 -1.82 9.10
CA ARG A 19 2.18 -0.90 8.43
C ARG A 19 0.77 -1.50 8.37
N LYS A 20 -0.24 -0.64 8.46
CA LYS A 20 -1.65 -1.01 8.25
C LYS A 20 -2.16 -0.28 7.01
N PRO A 21 -1.91 -0.83 5.81
CA PRO A 21 -2.24 -0.15 4.55
C PRO A 21 -3.73 0.17 4.41
N GLN A 22 -4.59 -0.64 5.04
CA GLN A 22 -6.05 -0.49 5.14
C GLN A 22 -6.53 0.89 5.63
N TYR A 23 -5.74 1.57 6.46
CA TYR A 23 -6.06 2.91 6.97
C TYR A 23 -5.53 4.02 6.06
N GLY A 24 -4.81 3.67 5.00
CA GLY A 24 -4.32 4.62 4.02
C GLY A 24 -5.44 5.07 3.09
N PRO A 25 -5.54 6.38 2.79
CA PRO A 25 -6.59 6.89 1.91
C PRO A 25 -6.55 6.27 0.51
N TYR A 26 -5.34 5.91 0.05
CA TYR A 26 -5.17 5.26 -1.25
C TYR A 26 -5.70 3.83 -1.27
N TYR A 27 -5.49 3.06 -0.20
CA TYR A 27 -6.01 1.70 -0.09
C TYR A 27 -7.54 1.72 -0.12
N GLN A 28 -8.16 2.58 0.70
CA GLN A 28 -9.61 2.73 0.77
C GLN A 28 -10.19 3.15 -0.58
N CYS A 29 -9.56 4.12 -1.26
CA CYS A 29 -9.98 4.55 -2.59
C CYS A 29 -9.98 3.39 -3.61
N ILE A 30 -8.93 2.55 -3.60
CA ILE A 30 -8.89 1.38 -4.49
C ILE A 30 -9.98 0.39 -4.10
N GLU A 31 -10.08 0.02 -2.83
CA GLU A 31 -11.05 -0.95 -2.32
C GLU A 31 -12.49 -0.57 -2.70
N ASP A 32 -12.85 0.71 -2.55
CA ASP A 32 -14.20 1.22 -2.83
C ASP A 32 -14.52 1.27 -4.33
N ASN A 33 -13.54 1.60 -5.19
CA ASN A 33 -13.79 1.93 -6.61
C ASN A 33 -13.42 0.80 -7.57
N PHE A 34 -12.61 -0.17 -7.15
CA PHE A 34 -12.02 -1.15 -8.06
C PHE A 34 -13.06 -2.08 -8.70
N GLU A 35 -14.12 -2.46 -7.99
CA GLU A 35 -15.17 -3.31 -8.55
C GLU A 35 -15.96 -2.60 -9.67
N GLU A 36 -16.23 -1.30 -9.51
CA GLU A 36 -16.89 -0.50 -10.56
C GLU A 36 -15.94 -0.27 -11.76
N PHE A 37 -14.65 -0.10 -11.50
CA PHE A 37 -13.63 -0.08 -12.54
C PHE A 37 -13.64 -1.38 -13.35
N LYS A 38 -13.64 -2.55 -12.70
CA LYS A 38 -13.71 -3.85 -13.39
C LYS A 38 -14.94 -3.99 -14.26
N ARG A 39 -16.12 -3.61 -13.77
CA ARG A 39 -17.39 -3.66 -14.53
C ARG A 39 -17.34 -2.80 -15.79
N SER A 40 -16.81 -1.59 -15.68
CA SER A 40 -16.75 -0.66 -16.80
C SER A 40 -15.54 -0.87 -17.71
N TYR A 41 -14.57 -1.69 -17.31
CA TYR A 41 -13.31 -1.91 -18.03
C TYR A 41 -13.54 -2.42 -19.45
N GLU A 42 -14.41 -3.42 -19.58
CA GLU A 42 -14.69 -4.06 -20.86
C GLU A 42 -15.32 -3.11 -21.85
N LYS A 43 -16.23 -2.24 -21.39
CA LYS A 43 -16.90 -1.26 -22.26
C LYS A 43 -15.98 -0.10 -22.65
N LYS A 44 -15.12 0.36 -21.74
CA LYS A 44 -14.34 1.61 -21.92
C LYS A 44 -12.92 1.39 -22.44
N PHE A 45 -12.28 0.27 -22.08
CA PHE A 45 -10.85 0.08 -22.27
C PHE A 45 -10.47 -1.19 -23.04
N SER A 46 -11.39 -2.14 -23.24
CA SER A 46 -11.08 -3.41 -23.93
C SER A 46 -10.48 -3.23 -25.32
N GLN A 47 -11.00 -2.27 -26.09
CA GLN A 47 -10.59 -2.02 -27.48
C GLN A 47 -9.09 -1.72 -27.61
N LYS A 48 -8.49 -1.06 -26.61
CA LYS A 48 -7.07 -0.64 -26.64
C LYS A 48 -6.20 -1.40 -25.63
N TYR A 49 -6.76 -1.79 -24.49
CA TYR A 49 -6.03 -2.33 -23.35
C TYR A 49 -6.60 -3.64 -22.80
N GLY A 50 -7.50 -4.32 -23.53
CA GLY A 50 -8.15 -5.55 -23.05
C GLY A 50 -7.19 -6.62 -22.52
N TYR A 51 -6.00 -6.73 -23.11
CA TYR A 51 -4.95 -7.67 -22.70
C TYR A 51 -4.35 -7.36 -21.31
N LEU A 52 -4.44 -6.12 -20.82
CA LEU A 52 -3.91 -5.73 -19.50
C LEU A 52 -4.88 -6.04 -18.36
N ARG A 53 -6.15 -6.32 -18.65
CA ARG A 53 -7.19 -6.52 -17.62
C ARG A 53 -6.75 -7.51 -16.54
N SER A 54 -6.31 -8.70 -16.95
CA SER A 54 -5.89 -9.76 -16.03
C SER A 54 -4.65 -9.35 -15.20
N HIS A 55 -3.71 -8.63 -15.82
CA HIS A 55 -2.50 -8.18 -15.12
C HIS A 55 -2.84 -7.11 -14.07
N ILE A 56 -3.66 -6.13 -14.43
CA ILE A 56 -4.12 -5.07 -13.52
C ILE A 56 -4.90 -5.69 -12.35
N GLU A 57 -5.82 -6.61 -12.64
CA GLU A 57 -6.58 -7.30 -11.59
C GLU A 57 -5.66 -8.04 -10.61
N LYS A 58 -4.69 -8.79 -11.13
CA LYS A 58 -3.71 -9.50 -10.28
C LYS A 58 -2.92 -8.54 -9.39
N VAL A 59 -2.42 -7.44 -9.93
CA VAL A 59 -1.59 -6.48 -9.18
C VAL A 59 -2.42 -5.79 -8.10
N ILE A 60 -3.67 -5.43 -8.40
CA ILE A 60 -4.55 -4.79 -7.42
C ILE A 60 -4.92 -5.76 -6.30
N TYR A 61 -5.23 -7.02 -6.60
CA TYR A 61 -5.48 -8.01 -5.53
C TYR A 61 -4.25 -8.23 -4.66
N GLN A 62 -3.06 -8.33 -5.26
CA GLN A 62 -1.81 -8.42 -4.49
C GLN A 62 -1.57 -7.19 -3.60
N TYR A 63 -1.95 -6.00 -4.06
CA TYR A 63 -1.86 -4.78 -3.27
C TYR A 63 -2.84 -4.77 -2.09
N LEU A 64 -4.07 -5.25 -2.30
CA LEU A 64 -5.09 -5.33 -1.26
C LEU A 64 -4.82 -6.45 -0.23
N ASP A 65 -4.13 -7.51 -0.63
CA ASP A 65 -3.74 -8.62 0.27
C ASP A 65 -2.54 -8.29 1.22
N CYS A 66 -1.88 -7.14 1.04
CA CYS A 66 -0.71 -6.73 1.84
C CYS A 66 -1.05 -6.16 3.23
#